data_AF-G1N447-F1
#
_entry.id   AF-G1N447-F1
#
_cell.length_a   1.000
_cell.length_b   1.000
_cell.length_c   1.000
_cell.angle_alpha   90.00
_cell.angle_beta   90.00
_cell.angle_gamma   90.00
#
_symmetry.space_group_name_H-M   'P 1'
#
loop_
_entity.id
_entity.type
_entity.pdbx_description
1 polymer ?
#
loop_
_entity_poly.entity_id
_entity_poly.type
_entity_poly.pdbx_seq_one_letter_code
_entity_poly.pdbx_strand_id
1 'polypeptide(L)'
;MSGKPVCVADFEHYAKTFLPKSVYDYYRSGADDQETLADNVAAFSRWKLYPRVLRDVSVMDLSTSVLGQKISMPVCVAATAMQRMAHPDGETATAKGKLCRVPAVLLLLSLNKQS
;
A
#
# COMPACT_ATOMS: atom_id res chain seq x y z
N MET A 1 19.42 -17.93 2.25
CA MET A 1 17.95 -17.73 2.23
C MET A 1 17.61 -17.04 0.91
N SER A 2 16.57 -17.49 0.21
CA SER A 2 16.11 -16.89 -1.05
C SER A 2 15.84 -15.39 -0.84
N GLY A 3 16.56 -14.50 -1.52
CA GLY A 3 16.45 -13.04 -1.37
C GLY A 3 15.18 -12.44 -1.98
N LYS A 4 14.12 -13.23 -2.15
CA LYS A 4 12.88 -12.82 -2.79
C LYS A 4 11.88 -12.40 -1.71
N PRO A 5 11.36 -11.16 -1.73
CA PRO A 5 10.32 -10.75 -0.80
C PRO A 5 9.03 -11.54 -1.03
N VAL A 6 8.40 -12.01 0.05
CA VAL A 6 7.17 -12.82 0.01
C VAL A 6 5.99 -12.16 0.72
N CYS A 7 6.26 -11.21 1.61
CA CYS A 7 5.25 -10.42 2.30
C CYS A 7 5.55 -8.91 2.25
N VAL A 8 4.57 -8.08 2.62
CA VAL A 8 4.71 -6.61 2.59
C VAL A 8 5.86 -6.12 3.49
N ALA A 9 6.07 -6.76 4.64
CA ALA A 9 7.16 -6.41 5.56
C ALA A 9 8.55 -6.63 4.94
N ASP A 10 8.71 -7.63 4.09
CA ASP A 10 9.97 -7.86 3.36
C ASP A 10 10.26 -6.72 2.38
N PHE A 11 9.22 -6.18 1.73
CA PHE A 11 9.36 -5.02 0.85
C PHE A 11 9.74 -3.76 1.63
N GLU A 12 9.20 -3.55 2.84
CA GLU A 12 9.63 -2.45 3.71
C GLU A 12 11.10 -2.59 4.12
N HIS A 13 11.52 -3.81 4.48
CA HIS A 13 12.92 -4.08 4.83
C HIS A 13 13.86 -3.84 3.65
N TYR A 14 13.47 -4.28 2.45
CA TYR A 14 14.21 -4.02 1.22
C TYR A 14 14.24 -2.52 0.89
N ALA A 15 13.12 -1.81 1.03
CA ALA A 15 13.07 -0.36 0.81
C ALA A 15 14.06 0.38 1.74
N LYS A 16 14.18 -0.05 3.00
CA LYS A 16 15.16 0.51 3.95
C LYS A 16 16.62 0.35 3.50
N THR A 17 16.94 -0.72 2.76
CA THR A 17 18.31 -0.96 2.26
C THR A 17 18.62 -0.22 0.96
N PHE A 18 17.60 0.10 0.14
CA PHE A 18 17.79 0.74 -1.17
C PHE A 18 17.54 2.24 -1.18
N LEU A 19 16.67 2.75 -0.29
CA LEU A 19 16.34 4.17 -0.26
C LEU A 19 17.34 4.96 0.60
N PRO A 20 17.64 6.22 0.23
CA PRO A 20 18.33 7.15 1.12
C PRO A 20 17.56 7.31 2.43
N LYS A 21 18.29 7.44 3.55
CA LYS A 21 17.69 7.51 4.89
C LYS A 21 16.59 8.57 5.01
N SER A 22 16.82 9.78 4.50
CA SER A 22 15.82 10.87 4.53
C SER A 22 14.54 10.53 3.78
N VAL A 23 14.65 9.82 2.65
CA VAL A 23 13.51 9.38 1.84
C VAL A 23 12.75 8.25 2.55
N TYR A 24 13.48 7.28 3.12
CA TYR A 24 12.85 6.22 3.91
C TYR A 24 12.12 6.78 5.14
N ASP A 25 12.75 7.67 5.89
CA ASP A 25 12.17 8.29 7.08
C ASP A 25 10.93 9.12 6.71
N TYR A 26 10.89 9.79 5.55
CA TYR A 26 9.70 10.48 5.05
C TYR A 26 8.49 9.54 4.86
N TYR A 27 8.70 8.36 4.27
CA TYR A 27 7.62 7.40 4.04
C TYR A 27 7.23 6.61 5.28
N ARG A 28 8.18 6.39 6.20
CA ARG A 28 7.99 5.51 7.37
C ARG A 28 7.49 6.26 8.62
N SER A 29 7.75 7.56 8.72
CA SER A 29 7.46 8.32 9.94
C SER A 29 5.96 8.54 10.15
N GLY A 30 5.53 8.40 11.40
CA GLY A 30 4.24 8.87 11.89
C GLY A 30 4.34 10.27 12.52
N ALA A 31 3.21 10.78 13.04
CA ALA A 31 3.18 12.02 13.81
C ALA A 31 3.74 11.80 15.23
N ASP A 32 4.48 12.79 15.74
CA ASP A 32 5.05 12.85 17.10
C ASP A 32 5.66 11.51 17.57
N ASP A 33 5.15 10.95 18.67
CA ASP A 33 5.62 9.71 19.29
C ASP A 33 5.21 8.43 18.50
N GLN A 34 4.53 8.60 17.37
CA GLN A 34 4.10 7.52 16.46
C GLN A 34 3.18 6.48 17.12
N GLU A 35 2.50 6.84 18.21
CA GLU A 35 1.58 5.94 18.91
C GLU A 35 0.46 5.45 17.99
N THR A 36 -0.17 6.35 17.24
CA THR A 36 -1.22 6.01 16.26
C THR A 36 -0.70 5.08 15.16
N LEU A 37 0.55 5.22 14.74
CA LEU A 37 1.15 4.36 13.73
C LEU A 37 1.29 2.92 14.25
N ALA A 38 1.76 2.77 15.49
CA ALA A 38 1.84 1.47 16.15
C ALA A 38 0.45 0.87 16.41
N ASP A 39 -0.51 1.68 16.89
CA ASP A 39 -1.85 1.20 17.21
C ASP A 39 -2.63 0.79 15.95
N ASN A 40 -2.46 1.48 14.82
CA ASN A 40 -3.10 1.12 13.56
C ASN A 40 -2.80 -0.33 13.14
N VAL A 41 -1.58 -0.82 13.36
CA VAL A 41 -1.21 -2.22 13.08
C VAL A 41 -1.70 -3.14 14.19
N ALA A 42 -1.50 -2.76 15.46
CA ALA A 42 -1.92 -3.55 16.60
C ALA A 42 -3.44 -3.78 16.63
N ALA A 43 -4.23 -2.82 16.11
CA ALA A 43 -5.68 -2.88 16.01
C ALA A 43 -6.18 -4.10 15.26
N PHE A 44 -5.55 -4.46 14.14
CA PHE A 44 -5.94 -5.64 13.37
C PHE A 44 -5.77 -6.93 14.17
N SER A 45 -4.79 -6.98 15.10
CA SER A 45 -4.56 -8.15 15.95
C SER A 45 -5.58 -8.31 17.08
N ARG A 46 -6.29 -7.21 17.43
CA ARG A 46 -7.39 -7.24 18.40
C ARG A 46 -8.61 -7.97 17.86
N TRP A 47 -8.86 -7.88 16.56
CA TRP A 47 -9.98 -8.57 15.90
C TRP A 47 -9.63 -10.04 15.61
N LYS A 48 -10.50 -10.96 16.03
CA LYS A 48 -10.33 -12.40 15.80
C LYS A 48 -11.28 -12.89 14.71
N LEU A 49 -10.78 -13.76 13.85
CA LEU A 49 -11.58 -14.39 12.80
C LEU A 49 -12.28 -15.64 13.35
N TYR A 50 -13.57 -15.76 13.08
CA TYR A 50 -14.37 -16.96 13.38
C TYR A 50 -14.73 -17.65 12.05
N PRO A 51 -13.88 -18.56 11.55
CA PRO A 51 -14.10 -19.19 10.25
C PRO A 51 -15.32 -20.10 10.28
N ARG A 52 -16.08 -20.13 9.18
CA ARG A 52 -17.19 -21.08 9.00
C ARG A 52 -16.66 -22.30 8.27
N VAL A 53 -16.74 -23.46 8.91
CA VAL A 53 -16.28 -24.73 8.35
C VAL A 53 -17.32 -25.33 7.38
N LEU A 54 -16.88 -26.29 6.56
CA LEU A 54 -17.72 -27.01 5.58
C LEU A 54 -18.40 -26.10 4.56
N ARG A 55 -17.81 -24.95 4.24
CA ARG A 55 -18.20 -24.11 3.12
C ARG A 55 -17.35 -24.47 1.91
N ASP A 56 -18.00 -24.73 0.78
CA ASP A 56 -17.29 -24.86 -0.48
C ASP A 56 -16.70 -23.51 -0.87
N VAL A 57 -15.37 -23.47 -0.94
CA VAL A 57 -14.54 -22.32 -1.32
C VAL A 57 -13.68 -22.65 -2.54
N SER A 58 -14.08 -23.66 -3.32
CA SER A 58 -13.39 -24.07 -4.56
C SER A 58 -13.31 -22.95 -5.59
N VAL A 59 -14.31 -22.06 -5.63
CA VAL A 59 -14.34 -20.86 -6.45
C VAL A 59 -14.54 -19.64 -5.53
N MET A 60 -13.54 -18.76 -5.49
CA MET A 60 -13.59 -17.50 -4.75
C MET A 60 -13.58 -16.33 -5.74
N ASP A 61 -14.64 -15.52 -5.71
CA ASP A 61 -14.68 -14.24 -6.42
C ASP A 61 -14.39 -13.11 -5.44
N LEU A 62 -13.32 -12.35 -5.70
CA LEU A 62 -12.95 -11.17 -4.94
C LEU A 62 -13.50 -9.88 -5.55
N SER A 63 -14.13 -9.96 -6.73
CA SER A 63 -14.60 -8.78 -7.44
C SER A 63 -15.68 -8.05 -6.65
N THR A 64 -15.64 -6.72 -6.68
CA THR A 64 -16.62 -5.88 -5.99
C THR A 64 -16.79 -4.55 -6.72
N SER A 65 -17.58 -3.64 -6.17
CA SER A 65 -17.77 -2.30 -6.71
C SER A 65 -17.46 -1.22 -5.67
N VAL A 66 -16.73 -0.19 -6.06
CA VAL A 66 -16.45 1.00 -5.24
C VAL A 66 -16.95 2.22 -6.00
N LEU A 67 -17.84 3.00 -5.38
CA LEU A 67 -18.45 4.19 -6.00
C LEU A 67 -19.08 3.92 -7.38
N GLY A 68 -19.69 2.74 -7.55
CA GLY A 68 -20.32 2.32 -8.81
C GLY A 68 -19.36 1.74 -9.87
N GLN A 69 -18.05 1.76 -9.64
CA GLN A 69 -17.06 1.18 -10.54
C GLN A 69 -16.70 -0.24 -10.12
N LYS A 70 -16.68 -1.18 -11.07
CA LYS A 70 -16.26 -2.57 -10.80
C LYS A 70 -14.75 -2.69 -10.66
N ILE A 71 -14.33 -3.42 -9.64
CA ILE A 71 -12.93 -3.66 -9.28
C ILE A 71 -12.70 -5.15 -9.04
N SER A 72 -11.49 -5.65 -9.29
CA SER A 72 -11.18 -7.08 -9.22
C SER A 72 -10.99 -7.62 -7.80
N MET A 73 -10.74 -6.74 -6.82
CA MET A 73 -10.61 -7.09 -5.40
C MET A 73 -10.82 -5.83 -4.53
N PRO A 74 -11.26 -5.95 -3.26
CA PRO A 74 -11.54 -4.81 -2.37
C PRO A 74 -10.26 -4.17 -1.79
N VAL A 75 -9.25 -3.96 -2.63
CA VAL A 75 -7.97 -3.34 -2.25
C VAL A 75 -7.61 -2.30 -3.30
N CYS A 76 -7.38 -1.08 -2.85
CA CYS A 76 -7.05 0.06 -3.69
C CYS A 76 -5.71 0.68 -3.26
N VAL A 77 -5.04 1.33 -4.20
CA VAL A 77 -3.86 2.14 -3.88
C VAL A 77 -4.34 3.49 -3.36
N ALA A 78 -3.95 3.81 -2.12
CA ALA A 78 -4.22 5.11 -1.52
C ALA A 78 -3.26 6.18 -2.05
N ALA A 79 -3.67 7.44 -1.91
CA ALA A 79 -2.83 8.59 -2.19
C ALA A 79 -1.55 8.58 -1.34
N THR A 80 -0.40 8.60 -2.01
CA THR A 80 0.90 8.83 -1.37
C THR A 80 1.65 9.87 -2.19
N ALA A 81 2.19 10.89 -1.53
CA ALA A 81 2.90 11.96 -2.21
C ALA A 81 4.30 11.55 -2.68
N MET A 82 4.80 12.27 -3.70
CA MET A 82 6.19 12.23 -4.16
C MET A 82 6.73 10.82 -4.49
N GLN A 83 5.97 9.97 -5.18
CA GLN A 83 6.36 8.58 -5.45
C GLN A 83 7.66 8.45 -6.27
N ARG A 84 8.03 9.52 -6.99
CA ARG A 84 9.30 9.61 -7.72
C ARG A 84 10.54 9.52 -6.84
N MET A 85 10.43 9.81 -5.53
CA MET A 85 11.56 9.63 -4.60
C MET A 85 11.85 8.15 -4.34
N ALA A 86 10.84 7.27 -4.47
CA ALA A 86 11.00 5.84 -4.30
C ALA A 86 11.45 5.13 -5.59
N HIS A 87 10.98 5.58 -6.75
CA HIS A 87 11.36 5.04 -8.05
C HIS A 87 11.19 6.10 -9.16
N PRO A 88 12.08 6.19 -10.17
CA PRO A 88 12.00 7.21 -11.22
C PRO A 88 10.63 7.33 -11.92
N ASP A 89 9.96 6.20 -12.16
CA ASP A 89 8.64 6.16 -12.80
C ASP A 89 7.48 6.63 -11.89
N GLY A 90 7.69 6.70 -10.57
CA GLY A 90 6.75 7.19 -9.57
C GLY A 90 5.28 6.80 -9.79
N GLU A 91 4.43 7.81 -9.93
CA GLU A 91 2.97 7.72 -10.10
C GLU A 91 2.58 6.92 -11.35
N THR A 92 3.44 6.92 -12.37
CA THR A 92 3.18 6.19 -13.62
C THR A 92 3.34 4.69 -13.41
N ALA A 93 4.33 4.26 -12.62
CA ALA A 93 4.48 2.85 -12.26
C ALA A 93 3.29 2.37 -11.42
N THR A 94 2.84 3.18 -10.47
CA THR A 94 1.67 2.88 -9.64
C THR A 94 0.39 2.76 -10.45
N ALA A 95 0.14 3.69 -11.39
CA ALA A 95 -1.03 3.66 -12.26
C ALA A 95 -1.02 2.46 -13.23
N LYS A 96 0.16 2.05 -13.71
CA LYS A 96 0.33 0.85 -14.55
C LYS A 96 0.21 -0.46 -13.76
N GLY A 97 0.32 -0.40 -12.43
CA GLY A 97 0.17 -1.56 -11.57
C GLY A 97 -1.19 -2.24 -11.77
N LYS A 98 -1.20 -3.56 -11.95
CA LYS A 98 -2.40 -4.35 -12.26
C LYS A 98 -3.55 -4.21 -11.24
N LEU A 99 -3.26 -3.71 -10.03
CA LEU A 99 -4.27 -3.42 -8.99
C LEU A 99 -5.15 -2.22 -9.33
N CYS A 100 -4.63 -1.25 -10.09
CA CYS A 100 -5.22 0.06 -10.25
C CYS A 100 -6.25 0.11 -11.39
N ARG A 101 -7.24 -0.80 -11.38
CA ARG A 101 -8.40 -0.71 -12.28
C ARG A 101 -9.48 0.27 -11.79
N VAL A 102 -9.26 0.87 -10.62
CA VAL A 102 -10.09 1.91 -9.98
C VAL A 102 -9.31 3.23 -10.07
N PRO A 103 -9.94 4.42 -10.11
CA PRO A 103 -9.21 5.68 -9.95
C PRO A 103 -8.39 5.64 -8.66
N ALA A 104 -7.07 5.50 -8.77
CA ALA A 104 -6.16 5.85 -7.69
C ALA A 104 -6.46 7.29 -7.32
N VAL A 105 -6.75 7.53 -6.04
CA VAL A 105 -6.74 8.90 -5.52
C VAL A 105 -5.28 9.32 -5.58
N LEU A 106 -4.89 9.99 -6.65
CA LEU A 106 -3.54 10.46 -6.85
C LEU A 106 -3.42 11.87 -6.25
N LEU A 107 -2.88 11.96 -5.04
CA LEU A 107 -2.47 13.24 -4.47
C LEU A 107 -1.17 13.68 -5.15
N LEU A 108 -1.30 14.38 -6.27
CA LEU A 108 -0.21 15.14 -6.89
C LEU A 108 0.15 16.33 -6.00
N LEU A 109 0.96 16.11 -4.96
CA LEU A 109 1.80 17.17 -4.41
C LEU A 109 2.99 17.39 -5.36
N SER A 110 2.69 17.80 -6.59
CA SER A 110 3.70 18.36 -7.48
C SER A 110 3.99 19.76 -6.98
N LEU A 111 4.99 19.88 -6.11
CA LEU A 111 5.56 21.20 -5.82
C LEU A 111 6.17 21.72 -7.12
N ASN A 112 5.44 22.65 -7.73
CA ASN A 112 5.92 23.58 -8.74
C ASN A 112 7.22 24.20 -8.21
N LYS A 113 8.39 23.69 -8.64
CA LYS A 113 9.59 24.51 -8.71
C LYS A 113 9.57 25.21 -10.07
N GLN A 114 8.81 26.31 -10.13
CA GLN A 114 9.17 27.39 -11.03
C GLN A 114 10.40 28.07 -10.41
N SER A 115 11.55 27.91 -11.07
CA SER A 115 12.69 28.82 -11.04
C SER A 115 13.53 28.58 -12.27
#